data_AF-A0A2W3YPN3-F1
#
_entry.id   AF-A0A2W3YPN3-F1
#
_cell.length_a   1.000
_cell.length_b   1.000
_cell.length_c   1.000
_cell.angle_alpha   90.00
_cell.angle_beta   90.00
_cell.angle_gamma   90.00
#
_symmetry.space_group_name_H-M   'P 1'
#
loop_
_entity.id
_entity.type
_entity.pdbx_description
1 polymer ?
#
loop_
_entity_poly.entity_id
_entity_poly.type
_entity_poly.pdbx_seq_one_letter_code
_entity_poly.pdbx_strand_id
1 'polypeptide(L)'
;METRIKHVLLEVFYEEGMDLVKIFRESESFDDFNGTGIGFTYADYELCYAGEHGIVHTLEDFVGFGGEMDINPDTNDYQSHNDQLKKEWETISRRKIEEAHSEYMQFKKDYMDKHGIEDDMAD
;
A
#
# COMPACT_ATOMS: atom_id res chain seq x y z
N MET A 1 20.13 14.23 -11.10
CA MET A 1 19.16 13.95 -10.02
C MET A 1 18.21 12.91 -10.58
N GLU A 2 18.28 11.67 -10.11
CA GLU A 2 17.27 10.66 -10.46
C GLU A 2 15.94 11.09 -9.86
N THR A 3 14.93 11.20 -10.71
CA THR A 3 13.56 11.48 -10.30
C THR A 3 13.02 10.23 -9.59
N ARG A 4 13.12 10.19 -8.26
CA ARG A 4 12.46 9.15 -7.47
C ARG A 4 10.95 9.37 -7.57
N ILE A 5 10.26 8.47 -8.23
CA ILE A 5 8.80 8.44 -8.32
C ILE A 5 8.25 8.26 -6.90
N LYS A 6 7.33 9.13 -6.49
CA LYS A 6 6.62 9.00 -5.22
C LYS A 6 5.25 8.41 -5.52
N HIS A 7 4.96 7.25 -4.93
CA HIS A 7 3.64 6.65 -4.98
C HIS A 7 2.81 7.16 -3.79
N VAL A 8 1.52 7.41 -4.02
CA VAL A 8 0.54 7.72 -2.97
C VAL A 8 -0.65 6.81 -3.15
N LEU A 9 -1.13 6.23 -2.04
CA LEU A 9 -2.35 5.44 -2.00
C LEU A 9 -3.47 6.33 -1.45
N LEU A 10 -4.61 6.35 -2.15
CA LEU A 10 -5.74 7.21 -1.83
C LEU A 10 -6.98 6.34 -1.66
N GLU A 11 -7.70 6.57 -0.56
CA GLU A 11 -9.08 6.11 -0.42
C GLU A 11 -10.00 7.17 -1.02
N VAL A 12 -11.00 6.71 -1.78
CA VAL A 12 -11.81 7.54 -2.67
C VAL A 12 -13.28 7.48 -2.28
N PHE A 13 -13.89 8.64 -2.03
CA PHE A 13 -15.32 8.78 -1.74
C PHE A 13 -16.03 9.45 -2.90
N TYR A 14 -17.13 8.87 -3.38
CA TYR A 14 -17.85 9.34 -4.56
C TYR A 14 -19.35 9.03 -4.47
N GLU A 15 -20.14 9.76 -5.25
CA GLU A 15 -21.59 9.55 -5.31
C GLU A 15 -21.95 8.30 -6.14
N GLU A 16 -23.01 7.61 -5.73
CA GLU A 16 -23.51 6.44 -6.45
C GLU A 16 -23.91 6.81 -7.89
N GLY A 17 -23.44 6.05 -8.86
CA GLY A 17 -23.70 6.28 -10.29
C GLY A 17 -22.61 7.05 -11.04
N MET A 18 -21.53 7.48 -10.39
CA MET A 18 -20.36 8.03 -11.07
C MET A 18 -19.58 6.94 -11.83
N ASP A 19 -19.17 7.24 -13.07
CA ASP A 19 -18.28 6.38 -13.85
C ASP A 19 -16.82 6.70 -13.53
N LEU A 20 -16.33 6.11 -12.43
CA LEU A 20 -14.96 6.31 -11.97
C LEU A 20 -13.92 5.93 -13.03
N VAL A 21 -14.16 4.84 -13.78
CA VAL A 21 -13.20 4.36 -14.79
C VAL A 21 -13.00 5.41 -15.88
N LYS A 22 -14.09 6.04 -16.32
CA LYS A 22 -14.02 7.15 -17.27
C LYS A 22 -13.29 8.34 -16.69
N ILE A 23 -13.65 8.75 -15.47
CA ILE A 23 -13.04 9.92 -14.81
C ILE A 23 -11.53 9.73 -14.65
N PHE A 24 -11.08 8.59 -14.12
CA PHE A 24 -9.64 8.30 -13.94
C PHE A 24 -8.85 8.27 -15.26
N ARG A 25 -9.49 7.91 -16.38
CA ARG A 25 -8.85 7.91 -17.70
C ARG A 25 -8.78 9.29 -18.32
N GLU A 26 -9.73 10.16 -18.01
CA GLU A 26 -9.84 11.51 -18.58
C GLU A 26 -9.11 12.57 -17.74
N SER A 27 -8.84 12.31 -16.46
CA SER A 27 -8.03 13.17 -15.61
C SER A 27 -6.54 13.01 -15.90
N GLU A 28 -5.89 14.05 -16.42
CA GLU A 28 -4.46 14.06 -16.75
C GLU A 28 -3.59 14.47 -15.55
N SER A 29 -4.18 15.15 -14.56
CA SER A 29 -3.52 15.57 -13.33
C SER A 29 -4.38 15.33 -12.09
N PHE A 30 -3.74 15.39 -10.92
CA PHE A 30 -4.45 15.33 -9.63
C PHE A 30 -5.43 16.50 -9.45
N ASP A 31 -5.11 17.68 -9.98
CA ASP A 31 -5.98 18.86 -9.89
C ASP A 31 -7.24 18.69 -10.75
N ASP A 32 -7.12 18.09 -11.94
CA ASP A 32 -8.28 17.74 -12.78
C ASP A 32 -9.19 16.75 -12.06
N PHE A 33 -8.58 15.80 -11.35
CA PHE A 33 -9.30 14.80 -10.59
C PHE A 33 -10.02 15.40 -9.36
N ASN A 34 -9.38 16.34 -8.67
CA ASN A 34 -9.99 17.09 -7.56
C ASN A 34 -11.22 17.92 -7.99
N GLY A 35 -11.29 18.34 -9.25
CA GLY A 35 -12.43 19.08 -9.81
C GLY A 35 -13.69 18.24 -10.06
N THR A 36 -13.63 16.92 -9.89
CA THR A 36 -14.72 15.99 -10.26
C THR A 36 -15.78 15.80 -9.17
N GLY A 37 -15.61 16.43 -8.00
CA GLY A 37 -16.49 16.25 -6.84
C GLY A 37 -16.19 14.97 -6.03
N ILE A 38 -15.11 14.27 -6.38
CA ILE A 38 -14.62 13.11 -5.65
C ILE A 38 -13.79 13.58 -4.44
N GLY A 39 -14.05 12.99 -3.27
CA GLY A 39 -13.29 13.23 -2.05
C GLY A 39 -12.17 12.21 -1.87
N PHE A 40 -11.06 12.64 -1.25
CA PHE A 40 -9.90 11.78 -0.99
C PHE A 40 -9.47 11.84 0.47
N THR A 41 -8.96 10.72 0.95
CA THR A 41 -8.14 10.66 2.16
C THR A 41 -6.91 9.79 1.93
N TYR A 42 -5.90 9.96 2.77
CA TYR A 42 -4.78 9.03 2.82
C TYR A 42 -5.27 7.68 3.32
N ALA A 43 -4.85 6.61 2.66
CA ALA A 43 -5.08 5.24 3.13
C ALA A 43 -4.09 4.90 4.25
N ASP A 44 -4.20 5.59 5.39
CA ASP A 44 -3.27 5.51 6.54
C ASP A 44 -3.11 4.09 7.12
N TYR A 45 -4.04 3.20 6.79
CA TYR A 45 -4.19 1.85 7.34
C TYR A 45 -3.75 0.75 6.37
N GLU A 46 -3.44 1.10 5.11
CA GLU A 46 -3.03 0.16 4.07
C GLU A 46 -1.52 0.26 3.86
N LEU A 47 -0.77 -0.69 4.43
CA LEU A 47 0.70 -0.64 4.47
C LEU A 47 1.38 -1.51 3.41
N CYS A 48 0.64 -2.31 2.64
CA CYS A 48 1.25 -3.27 1.72
C CYS A 48 0.51 -3.35 0.38
N TYR A 49 1.28 -3.10 -0.67
CA TYR A 49 0.91 -3.14 -2.08
C TYR A 49 1.60 -4.33 -2.74
N ALA A 50 0.87 -5.20 -3.46
CA ALA A 50 1.50 -6.15 -4.37
C ALA A 50 0.57 -6.63 -5.48
N GLY A 51 0.97 -6.34 -6.72
CA GLY A 51 0.52 -7.04 -7.94
C GLY A 51 1.60 -6.90 -9.03
N GLU A 52 1.73 -7.87 -9.93
CA GLU A 52 2.79 -7.97 -10.97
C GLU A 52 2.93 -6.71 -11.85
N HIS A 53 1.85 -5.95 -11.99
CA HIS A 53 1.79 -4.72 -12.80
C HIS A 53 1.46 -3.48 -11.98
N GLY A 54 1.39 -3.62 -10.65
CA GLY A 54 0.94 -2.54 -9.79
C GLY A 54 -0.54 -2.17 -9.95
N ILE A 55 -1.33 -3.03 -10.60
CA ILE A 55 -2.77 -2.85 -10.75
C ILE A 55 -3.44 -3.79 -9.76
N VAL A 56 -4.24 -3.22 -8.86
CA VAL A 56 -5.07 -3.97 -7.92
C VAL A 56 -6.35 -4.39 -8.65
N HIS A 57 -6.58 -5.70 -8.75
CA HIS A 57 -7.71 -6.26 -9.47
C HIS A 57 -8.79 -6.84 -8.54
N THR A 58 -8.41 -7.24 -7.33
CA THR A 58 -9.28 -7.93 -6.37
C THR A 58 -8.98 -7.50 -4.93
N LEU A 59 -9.94 -7.72 -4.01
CA LEU A 59 -9.76 -7.45 -2.56
C LEU A 59 -8.63 -8.29 -1.94
N GLU A 60 -8.22 -9.37 -2.59
CA GLU A 60 -7.14 -10.25 -2.16
C GLU A 60 -5.75 -9.68 -2.49
N ASP A 61 -5.68 -8.63 -3.33
CA ASP A 61 -4.43 -7.94 -3.71
C ASP A 61 -4.00 -6.86 -2.70
N PHE A 62 -4.79 -6.67 -1.63
CA PHE A 62 -4.49 -5.76 -0.52
C PHE A 62 -4.04 -6.53 0.72
N VAL A 63 -3.04 -6.00 1.42
CA VAL A 63 -2.82 -6.30 2.83
C VAL A 63 -3.02 -5.02 3.62
N GLY A 64 -4.26 -4.79 4.02
CA GLY A 64 -4.70 -3.67 4.85
C GLY A 64 -5.84 -4.12 5.75
N PHE A 65 -5.87 -3.63 6.98
CA PHE A 65 -6.93 -3.96 7.93
C PHE A 65 -8.16 -3.04 7.77
N GLY A 66 -8.04 -1.91 7.07
CA GLY A 66 -9.14 -0.95 6.88
C GLY A 66 -9.85 -0.62 8.21
N GLY A 67 -11.18 -0.67 8.22
CA GLY A 67 -12.01 -0.47 9.41
C GLY A 67 -11.91 -1.56 10.50
N GLU A 68 -11.12 -2.63 10.30
CA GLU A 68 -10.82 -3.59 11.38
C GLU A 68 -9.90 -3.00 12.46
N MET A 69 -9.20 -1.91 12.14
CA MET A 69 -8.46 -1.12 13.14
C MET A 69 -9.31 -0.03 13.81
N ASP A 70 -10.55 0.19 13.35
CA ASP A 70 -11.44 1.16 13.99
C ASP A 70 -11.97 0.59 15.30
N ILE A 71 -11.72 1.34 16.37
CA ILE A 71 -12.40 1.15 17.65
C ILE A 71 -13.66 2.01 17.70
N ASN A 72 -14.56 1.72 18.64
CA ASN A 72 -15.77 2.52 18.80
C ASN A 72 -15.43 4.02 18.98
N PRO A 73 -15.94 4.94 18.14
CA PRO A 73 -15.64 6.38 18.21
C PRO A 73 -16.10 7.03 19.52
N ASP A 74 -17.03 6.42 20.25
CA ASP A 74 -17.48 6.88 21.58
C ASP A 74 -16.52 6.48 22.72
N THR A 75 -15.40 5.84 22.40
CA THR A 75 -14.39 5.44 23.40
C THR A 75 -13.66 6.69 23.92
N ASN A 76 -13.62 6.85 25.25
CA ASN A 76 -12.73 7.84 25.87
C ASN A 76 -11.29 7.59 25.41
N ASP A 77 -10.62 8.63 24.92
CA ASP A 77 -9.25 8.54 24.40
C ASP A 77 -9.13 7.72 23.09
N TYR A 78 -10.12 7.84 22.21
CA TYR A 78 -10.14 7.26 20.86
C TYR A 78 -8.83 7.45 20.09
N GLN A 79 -8.31 8.68 20.07
CA GLN A 79 -7.11 9.01 19.30
C GLN A 79 -5.88 8.22 19.77
N SER A 80 -5.67 8.14 21.08
CA SER A 80 -4.54 7.43 21.69
C SER A 80 -4.56 5.94 21.37
N HIS A 81 -5.74 5.32 21.42
CA HIS A 81 -5.90 3.90 21.07
C HIS A 81 -5.66 3.66 19.57
N ASN A 82 -6.19 4.53 18.70
CA ASN A 82 -5.94 4.44 17.26
C ASN A 82 -4.44 4.57 16.94
N ASP A 83 -3.77 5.55 17.56
CA ASP A 83 -2.32 5.74 17.40
C ASP A 83 -1.51 4.51 17.88
N GLN A 84 -1.95 3.87 18.96
CA GLN A 84 -1.34 2.63 19.45
C GLN A 84 -1.51 1.47 18.46
N LEU A 85 -2.72 1.29 17.91
CA LEU A 85 -2.99 0.26 16.91
C LEU A 85 -2.17 0.48 15.64
N LYS A 86 -2.09 1.72 15.14
CA LYS A 86 -1.23 2.09 14.00
C LYS A 86 0.23 1.72 14.25
N LYS A 87 0.74 2.00 15.45
CA LYS A 87 2.13 1.70 15.81
C LYS A 87 2.43 0.20 15.88
N GLU A 88 1.53 -0.58 16.48
CA GLU A 88 1.67 -2.03 16.52
C GLU A 88 1.58 -2.63 15.11
N TRP A 89 0.68 -2.11 14.29
CA TRP A 89 0.54 -2.52 12.90
C TRP A 89 1.79 -2.23 12.07
N GLU A 90 2.36 -1.03 12.20
CA GLU A 90 3.63 -0.68 11.57
C GLU A 90 4.75 -1.63 11.99
N THR A 91 4.83 -1.94 13.29
CA THR A 91 5.85 -2.84 13.85
C THR A 91 5.71 -4.26 13.29
N ILE A 92 4.48 -4.79 13.22
CA ILE A 92 4.21 -6.11 12.65
C ILE A 92 4.57 -6.14 11.17
N SER A 93 4.14 -5.13 10.42
CA SER A 93 4.37 -5.02 8.98
C SER A 93 5.86 -4.99 8.66
N ARG A 94 6.63 -4.13 9.34
CA ARG A 94 8.09 -4.05 9.17
C ARG A 94 8.76 -5.39 9.42
N ARG A 95 8.45 -6.04 10.54
CA ARG A 95 8.99 -7.36 10.88
C ARG A 95 8.67 -8.39 9.79
N LYS A 96 7.43 -8.42 9.30
CA LYS A 96 7.02 -9.38 8.26
C LYS A 96 7.66 -9.12 6.91
N ILE A 97 7.86 -7.86 6.54
CA ILE A 97 8.61 -7.49 5.34
C ILE A 97 10.08 -7.92 5.46
N GLU A 98 10.70 -7.71 6.62
CA GLU A 98 12.09 -8.15 6.88
C GLU A 98 12.24 -9.68 6.81
N GLU A 99 11.30 -10.42 7.40
CA GLU A 99 11.23 -11.89 7.30
C GLU A 99 11.13 -12.33 5.83
N ALA A 100 10.16 -11.79 5.09
CA ALA A 100 9.96 -12.13 3.67
C ALA A 100 11.16 -11.77 2.79
N HIS A 101 11.78 -10.60 3.01
CA HIS A 101 12.99 -10.21 2.30
C HIS A 101 14.15 -11.17 2.58
N SER A 102 14.34 -11.56 3.84
CA SER A 102 15.40 -12.50 4.23
C SER A 102 15.19 -13.88 3.58
N GLU A 103 13.95 -14.38 3.59
CA GLU A 103 13.58 -15.63 2.92
C GLU A 103 13.84 -15.55 1.41
N TYR A 104 13.45 -14.45 0.76
CA TYR A 104 13.69 -14.23 -0.67
C TYR A 104 15.18 -14.17 -1.00
N MET A 105 15.98 -13.45 -0.22
CA MET A 105 17.42 -13.34 -0.46
C MET A 105 18.12 -14.69 -0.31
N GLN A 106 17.70 -15.51 0.65
CA GLN A 106 18.19 -16.88 0.79
C GLN A 106 17.78 -17.73 -0.43
N PHE A 107 16.52 -17.66 -0.85
CA PHE A 107 16.04 -18.33 -2.05
C PHE A 107 16.81 -17.91 -3.31
N LYS A 108 17.04 -16.61 -3.51
CA LYS A 108 17.81 -16.05 -4.63
C LYS A 108 19.21 -16.65 -4.63
N LYS A 109 19.88 -16.65 -3.49
CA LYS A 109 21.22 -17.23 -3.33
C LYS A 109 21.24 -18.71 -3.71
N ASP A 110 20.34 -19.52 -3.13
CA ASP A 110 20.26 -20.95 -3.41
C ASP A 110 19.98 -21.23 -4.90
N TYR A 111 19.14 -20.40 -5.53
CA TYR A 111 18.86 -20.47 -6.95
C TYR A 111 20.10 -20.17 -7.80
N MET A 112 20.86 -19.13 -7.47
CA MET A 112 22.07 -18.74 -8.20
C MET A 112 23.16 -19.80 -8.08
N ASP A 113 23.41 -20.30 -6.86
CA ASP A 113 24.38 -21.36 -6.60
C ASP A 113 24.05 -22.63 -7.40
N LYS A 114 22.76 -22.98 -7.47
CA LYS A 114 22.28 -24.15 -8.23
C LYS A 114 22.48 -24.01 -9.75
N HIS A 115 22.43 -22.80 -10.29
CA HIS A 115 22.49 -22.54 -11.73
C HIS A 115 23.84 -21.97 -12.20
N GLY A 116 24.81 -21.78 -11.29
CA GLY A 116 26.12 -21.22 -11.62
C GLY A 116 26.05 -19.77 -12.10
N ILE A 117 25.13 -18.98 -11.54
CA ILE A 117 24.97 -17.57 -11.86
C ILE A 117 25.78 -16.76 -10.85
N GLU A 118 26.68 -15.89 -11.32
CA GLU A 118 27.44 -14.97 -10.45
C GLU A 118 26.55 -13.78 -10.03
N ASP A 119 26.67 -13.32 -8.78
CA ASP A 119 25.95 -12.15 -8.28
C ASP A 119 26.79 -10.89 -8.54
N ASP A 120 26.45 -10.17 -9.60
CA ASP A 120 27.11 -8.92 -10.01
C ASP A 120 26.93 -7.77 -8.99
N MET A 121 26.18 -8.01 -7.90
CA MET A 121 25.82 -7.04 -6.85
C MET A 121 26.43 -7.39 -5.47
N ALA A 122 27.35 -8.36 -5.40
CA ALA A 122 28.11 -8.65 -4.19
C ALA A 122 29.31 -7.69 -4.06
N ASP A 123 29.11 -6.57 -3.36
CA ASP A 123 30.21 -5.74 -2.84
C ASP A 123 30.96 -6.46 -1.70
#